data_AF-A0A970BAJ0-F1
#
_entry.id   AF-A0A970BAJ0-F1
#
_cell.length_a   1.000
_cell.length_b   1.000
_cell.length_c   1.000
_cell.angle_alpha   90.00
_cell.angle_beta   90.00
_cell.angle_gamma   90.00
#
_symmetry.space_group_name_H-M   'P 1'
#
loop_
_entity.id
_entity.type
_entity.pdbx_description
1 polymer ?
#
loop_
_entity_poly.entity_id
_entity_poly.type
_entity_poly.pdbx_seq_one_letter_code
_entity_poly.pdbx_strand_id
1 'polypeptide(L)'
;MLFNTAIAAAAHPGKDREPGKQRGNGMSLPFPMLGTRETGGAPKLSPDMAAREIQRRHGGRVLAVQPDGAGYRVKMLKNGEVRIYQVDP
;
A
#
# COMPACT_ATOMS: atom_id res chain seq x y z
N MET A 1 18.95 60.98 1.13
CA MET A 1 18.95 60.99 2.61
C MET A 1 17.81 60.07 3.06
N LEU A 2 18.01 58.74 3.13
CA LEU A 2 18.41 57.98 4.33
C LEU A 2 17.82 58.47 5.65
N PHE A 3 16.84 57.74 6.20
CA PHE A 3 16.77 57.41 7.63
C PHE A 3 16.17 56.01 7.81
N ASN A 4 17.05 55.08 8.20
CA ASN A 4 16.74 53.79 8.82
C ASN A 4 16.09 54.00 10.19
N THR A 5 15.25 53.05 10.65
CA THR A 5 15.34 52.46 12.00
C THR A 5 14.59 51.13 12.03
N ALA A 6 15.35 50.04 12.02
CA ALA A 6 14.90 48.70 12.35
C ALA A 6 14.89 48.54 13.88
N ILE A 7 13.83 47.97 14.44
CA ILE A 7 13.81 47.52 15.84
C ILE A 7 14.38 46.11 15.87
N ALA A 8 15.48 45.96 16.60
CA ALA A 8 16.15 44.70 16.85
C ALA A 8 15.88 44.19 18.27
N ALA A 9 15.86 42.86 18.36
CA ALA A 9 16.19 42.00 19.51
C ALA A 9 15.14 41.82 20.62
N ALA A 10 14.75 40.56 20.89
CA ALA A 10 15.54 39.74 21.83
C ALA A 10 15.05 38.28 21.92
N ALA A 11 16.03 37.38 21.85
CA ALA A 11 16.19 36.15 22.63
C ALA A 11 15.04 35.13 22.73
N HIS A 12 15.21 34.01 22.02
CA HIS A 12 14.70 32.70 22.46
C HIS A 12 15.78 32.02 23.31
N PRO A 13 15.64 31.94 24.65
CA PRO A 13 16.53 31.11 25.46
C PRO A 13 16.14 29.64 25.26
N GLY A 14 17.16 28.82 25.05
CA GLY A 14 16.99 27.43 24.65
C GLY A 14 16.81 26.43 25.78
N LYS A 15 17.14 25.20 25.39
CA LYS A 15 17.58 24.04 26.17
C LYS A 15 16.57 22.91 26.38
N ASP A 16 16.79 21.85 25.60
CA ASP A 16 17.03 20.50 26.08
C ASP A 16 16.00 19.89 27.04
N ARG A 17 15.08 19.04 26.54
CA ARG A 17 14.50 17.95 27.35
C ARG A 17 13.92 16.79 26.53
N GLU A 18 14.72 15.73 26.47
CA GLU A 18 14.42 14.28 26.53
C GLU A 18 13.44 13.62 25.53
N PRO A 19 13.90 12.59 24.77
CA PRO A 19 13.05 11.71 23.98
C PRO A 19 12.56 10.55 24.86
N GLY A 20 11.26 10.50 25.15
CA GLY A 20 10.68 9.34 25.82
C GLY A 20 9.22 9.53 26.19
N LYS A 21 8.45 8.44 26.04
CA LYS A 21 6.99 8.26 26.23
C LYS A 21 6.15 8.67 25.02
N GLN A 22 5.29 7.82 24.45
CA GLN A 22 4.44 6.86 25.15
C GLN A 22 4.16 5.61 24.31
N ARG A 23 4.23 4.47 25.00
CA ARG A 23 3.86 3.14 24.54
C ARG A 23 2.37 3.10 24.21
N GLY A 24 2.02 2.97 22.94
CA GLY A 24 0.66 2.64 22.50
C GLY A 24 0.43 1.12 22.48
N ASN A 25 0.66 0.43 23.61
CA ASN A 25 0.14 -0.92 23.83
C ASN A 25 -1.11 -0.78 24.73
N GLY A 26 -2.26 -0.59 24.09
CA GLY A 26 -3.56 -0.40 24.74
C GLY A 26 -4.67 -0.75 23.76
N MET A 27 -4.98 -2.04 23.71
CA MET A 27 -6.09 -2.69 23.01
C MET A 27 -7.46 -2.14 23.44
N SER A 28 -8.33 -1.74 22.49
CA SER A 28 -9.77 -2.11 22.48
C SER A 28 -10.61 -1.53 21.32
N LEU A 29 -10.93 -2.44 20.37
CA LEU A 29 -12.20 -2.69 19.61
C LEU A 29 -12.74 -1.62 18.61
N PRO A 30 -13.56 -1.96 17.59
CA PRO A 30 -14.17 -3.25 17.17
C PRO A 30 -13.90 -3.59 15.67
N PHE A 31 -14.62 -4.57 15.10
CA PHE A 31 -14.68 -5.00 13.68
C PHE A 31 -13.75 -6.18 13.29
N PRO A 32 -14.28 -7.28 12.71
CA PRO A 32 -13.46 -8.22 11.98
C PRO A 32 -13.02 -7.52 10.69
N MET A 33 -11.87 -6.83 10.75
CA MET A 33 -11.10 -6.47 9.57
C MET A 33 -10.71 -7.78 8.89
N LEU A 34 -11.48 -8.16 7.88
CA LEU A 34 -11.09 -9.09 6.83
C LEU A 34 -9.96 -8.44 6.00
N GLY A 35 -8.84 -8.15 6.65
CA GLY A 35 -7.58 -7.89 5.99
C GLY A 35 -6.94 -9.25 5.78
N THR A 36 -7.06 -9.77 4.56
CA THR A 36 -6.42 -11.02 4.16
C THR A 36 -4.97 -10.97 4.60
N ARG A 37 -4.65 -11.85 5.55
CA ARG A 37 -3.30 -12.08 6.05
C ARG A 37 -2.60 -12.84 4.93
N GLU A 38 -2.05 -12.11 3.96
CA GLU A 38 -1.34 -12.71 2.83
C GLU A 38 0.05 -13.09 3.33
N THR A 39 0.08 -14.25 3.98
CA THR A 39 1.28 -14.94 4.46
C THR A 39 2.35 -14.92 3.37
N GLY A 40 3.49 -14.30 3.67
CA GLY A 40 4.70 -14.42 2.86
C GLY A 40 5.12 -15.89 2.72
N GLY A 41 5.46 -16.30 1.50
CA GLY A 41 6.00 -17.62 1.21
C GLY A 41 6.39 -17.83 -0.25
N ALA A 42 7.69 -17.77 -0.52
CA ALA A 42 8.42 -18.31 -1.69
C ALA A 42 8.31 -17.61 -3.07
N PRO A 43 9.34 -17.71 -3.94
CA PRO A 43 9.33 -17.23 -5.33
C PRO A 43 8.57 -18.21 -6.23
N LYS A 44 7.34 -18.54 -5.84
CA LYS A 44 6.39 -19.33 -6.62
C LYS A 44 5.44 -18.30 -7.24
N LEU A 45 5.19 -18.35 -8.55
CA LEU A 45 4.32 -17.41 -9.27
C LEU A 45 3.19 -16.94 -8.34
N SER A 46 3.16 -15.67 -7.96
CA SER A 46 2.17 -15.17 -6.99
C SER A 46 0.90 -14.76 -7.72
N PRO A 47 -0.28 -14.84 -7.08
CA PRO A 47 -1.53 -14.33 -7.67
C PRO A 47 -1.40 -12.88 -8.15
N ASP A 48 -0.70 -12.05 -7.38
CA ASP A 48 -0.47 -10.64 -7.69
C ASP A 48 0.42 -10.46 -8.94
N MET A 49 1.43 -11.32 -9.11
CA MET A 49 2.29 -11.34 -10.31
C MET A 49 1.47 -11.71 -11.55
N ALA A 50 0.62 -12.73 -11.45
CA ALA A 50 -0.29 -13.14 -12.53
C ALA A 50 -1.29 -12.01 -12.88
N ALA A 51 -1.87 -11.36 -11.85
CA ALA A 51 -2.76 -10.21 -12.05
C ALA A 51 -2.06 -9.08 -12.82
N ARG A 52 -0.88 -8.70 -12.35
CA ARG A 52 -0.10 -7.58 -12.87
C ARG A 52 0.43 -7.85 -14.27
N GLU A 53 0.70 -9.11 -14.60
CA GLU A 53 1.08 -9.53 -15.94
C GLU A 53 -0.08 -9.41 -16.93
N ILE A 54 -1.23 -10.02 -16.61
CA ILE A 54 -2.43 -9.96 -17.47
C ILE A 54 -2.92 -8.53 -17.61
N GLN A 55 -2.89 -7.74 -16.53
CA GLN A 55 -3.27 -6.34 -16.56
C GLN A 55 -2.34 -5.50 -17.46
N ARG A 56 -1.01 -5.74 -17.42
CA ARG A 56 -0.06 -5.06 -18.30
C ARG A 56 -0.24 -5.41 -19.77
N ARG A 57 -0.52 -6.68 -20.09
CA ARG A 57 -0.68 -7.14 -21.48
C ARG A 57 -2.01 -6.71 -22.10
N HIS A 58 -3.11 -6.85 -21.36
CA HIS A 58 -4.44 -6.69 -21.92
C HIS A 58 -5.11 -5.37 -21.57
N GLY A 59 -4.74 -4.74 -20.45
CA GLY A 59 -5.42 -3.58 -19.89
C GLY A 59 -6.83 -3.93 -19.39
N GLY A 60 -7.26 -3.28 -18.31
CA GLY A 60 -8.58 -3.51 -17.71
C GLY A 60 -8.54 -3.61 -16.20
N ARG A 61 -9.68 -4.01 -15.61
CA ARG A 61 -9.82 -4.21 -14.17
C ARG A 61 -9.82 -5.70 -13.87
N VAL A 62 -8.85 -6.14 -13.06
CA VAL A 62 -8.85 -7.50 -12.51
C VAL A 62 -10.00 -7.58 -11.51
N LEU A 63 -10.87 -8.57 -11.68
CA LEU A 63 -11.99 -8.85 -10.78
C LEU A 63 -11.60 -9.88 -9.72
N ALA A 64 -10.87 -10.91 -10.14
CA ALA A 64 -10.38 -11.95 -9.24
C ALA A 64 -9.17 -12.65 -9.86
N VAL A 65 -8.24 -13.07 -9.02
CA VAL A 65 -7.22 -14.05 -9.37
C VAL A 65 -7.44 -15.27 -8.51
N GLN A 66 -7.50 -16.43 -9.16
CA GLN A 66 -7.69 -17.69 -8.47
C GLN A 66 -6.57 -18.64 -8.89
N PRO A 67 -6.00 -19.41 -7.96
CA PRO A 67 -5.10 -20.50 -8.32
C PRO A 67 -5.87 -21.55 -9.14
N ASP A 68 -5.24 -22.06 -10.19
CA ASP A 68 -5.82 -23.05 -11.11
C ASP A 68 -4.72 -24.06 -11.47
N GLY A 69 -4.74 -25.23 -10.80
CA GLY A 69 -3.72 -26.26 -10.96
C GLY A 69 -2.32 -25.78 -10.56
N ALA A 70 -1.40 -25.75 -11.54
CA ALA A 70 -0.03 -25.27 -11.36
C ALA A 70 0.11 -23.74 -11.55
N GLY A 71 -0.93 -23.08 -12.09
CA GLY A 71 -0.92 -21.67 -12.46
C GLY A 71 -2.05 -20.87 -11.82
N TYR A 72 -2.47 -19.82 -12.50
CA TYR A 72 -3.53 -18.92 -12.06
C TYR A 72 -4.50 -18.61 -13.18
N ARG A 73 -5.78 -18.47 -12.83
CA ARG A 73 -6.78 -17.86 -13.69
C ARG A 73 -7.11 -16.46 -13.19
N VAL A 74 -6.97 -15.49 -14.08
CA VAL A 74 -7.26 -14.08 -13.85
C VAL A 74 -8.56 -13.75 -14.56
N LYS A 75 -9.59 -13.42 -13.79
CA LYS A 75 -10.83 -12.85 -14.31
C LYS A 75 -10.64 -11.35 -14.49
N MET A 76 -10.81 -10.86 -15.71
CA MET A 76 -10.58 -9.48 -16.07
C MET A 76 -11.80 -8.89 -16.77
N LEU A 77 -12.22 -7.70 -16.33
CA LEU A 77 -13.21 -6.89 -17.00
C LEU A 77 -12.52 -5.95 -17.98
N LYS A 78 -12.88 -6.04 -19.26
CA LYS A 78 -12.41 -5.17 -20.33
C LYS A 78 -13.57 -4.81 -21.25
N ASN A 79 -13.80 -3.51 -21.47
CA ASN A 79 -14.88 -3.01 -22.34
C ASN A 79 -16.28 -3.56 -22.01
N GLY A 80 -16.57 -3.78 -20.72
CA GLY A 80 -17.84 -4.35 -20.26
C GLY A 80 -17.93 -5.88 -20.38
N GLU A 81 -16.92 -6.55 -20.93
CA GLU A 81 -16.86 -8.01 -21.06
C GLU A 81 -15.90 -8.61 -20.04
N VAL A 82 -16.30 -9.70 -19.39
CA VAL A 82 -15.44 -10.47 -18.48
C VAL A 82 -14.71 -11.55 -19.27
N ARG A 83 -13.39 -11.48 -19.27
CA ARG A 83 -12.48 -12.45 -19.91
C ARG A 83 -11.69 -13.19 -18.84
N ILE A 84 -11.43 -14.47 -19.08
CA ILE A 84 -10.63 -15.31 -18.19
C ILE A 84 -9.31 -15.60 -18.89
N TYR A 85 -8.21 -15.25 -18.24
CA TYR A 85 -6.86 -15.51 -18.72
C TYR A 85 -6.19 -16.52 -17.81
N GLN A 86 -5.56 -17.53 -18.37
CA GLN A 86 -4.72 -18.46 -17.62
C GLN A 86 -3.26 -18.01 -17.69
N VAL A 87 -2.58 -18.11 -16.56
CA VAL A 87 -1.16 -17.82 -16.37
C VAL A 87 -0.53 -19.12 -15.88
N ASP A 88 0.27 -19.72 -16.74
CA ASP A 88 1.09 -20.90 -16.42
C ASP A 88 2.39 -20.42 -15.72
N PRO A 89 2.95 -21.18 -14.76
CA PRO A 89 4.17 -20.82 -14.02
C PRO A 89 5.44 -20.74 -14.87
#